data_AF-A0A838KTF8-F1
#
_entry.id   AF-A0A838KTF8-F1
#
_cell.length_a   1.000
_cell.length_b   1.000
_cell.length_c   1.000
_cell.angle_alpha   90.00
_cell.angle_beta   90.00
_cell.angle_gamma   90.00
#
_symmetry.space_group_name_H-M   'P 1'
#
loop_
_entity.id
_entity.type
_entity.pdbx_description
1 polymer ?
#
loop_
_entity_poly.entity_id
_entity_poly.type
_entity_poly.pdbx_seq_one_letter_code
_entity_poly.pdbx_strand_id
1 'polypeptide(L)'
;GLLSAVIDFGTSGVGDPSCDLAISWTLFRGESREVFREAMQLDEATWERGRGWTLWKGLITLAEHVKTNPSAAGEARRVIEEVLADHKHGA
;
A
#
# COMPACT_ATOMS: atom_id res chain seq x y z
N GLY A 1 8.17 -17.86 -10.16
CA GLY A 1 9.30 -17.06 -10.67
C GLY A 1 10.16 -16.61 -9.51
N LEU A 2 11.39 -16.15 -9.76
CA LEU A 2 12.28 -15.58 -8.74
C LEU A 2 12.47 -14.07 -8.99
N LEU A 3 12.40 -13.25 -7.94
CA LEU A 3 12.70 -11.81 -8.03
C LEU A 3 14.17 -11.64 -8.39
N SER A 4 14.45 -10.97 -9.51
CA SER A 4 15.82 -10.84 -10.05
C SER A 4 16.42 -9.45 -9.89
N ALA A 5 15.59 -8.41 -9.83
CA ALA A 5 16.04 -7.03 -9.65
C ALA A 5 14.93 -6.14 -9.07
N VAL A 6 15.34 -5.06 -8.41
CA VAL A 6 14.50 -3.93 -7.99
C VAL A 6 15.14 -2.67 -8.58
N ILE A 7 14.32 -1.72 -9.06
CA ILE A 7 14.77 -0.48 -9.69
C ILE A 7 13.99 0.72 -9.12
N ASP A 8 14.27 1.92 -9.60
CA ASP A 8 13.58 3.16 -9.24
C ASP A 8 13.78 3.59 -7.76
N PHE A 9 15.04 3.58 -7.32
CA PHE A 9 15.47 4.08 -5.99
C PHE A 9 15.53 5.62 -5.90
N GLY A 10 14.90 6.35 -6.82
CA GLY A 10 15.00 7.82 -6.90
C GLY A 10 14.37 8.55 -5.71
N THR A 11 13.50 7.87 -4.95
CA THR A 11 12.85 8.39 -3.74
C THR A 11 13.35 7.72 -2.45
N SER A 12 14.37 6.88 -2.53
CA SER A 12 14.93 6.19 -1.36
C SER A 12 15.67 7.17 -0.43
N GLY A 13 15.52 6.97 0.87
CA GLY A 13 16.16 7.80 1.88
C GLY A 13 15.95 7.26 3.29
N VAL A 14 16.51 7.94 4.29
CA VAL A 14 16.28 7.63 5.71
C VAL A 14 14.96 8.26 6.13
N GLY A 15 14.05 7.46 6.68
CA GLY A 15 12.71 7.91 7.08
C GLY A 15 11.94 6.84 7.85
N ASP A 16 10.62 7.01 7.93
CA ASP A 16 9.73 6.01 8.53
C ASP A 16 9.65 4.76 7.63
N PRO A 17 10.06 3.57 8.09
CA PRO A 17 10.08 2.36 7.28
C PRO A 17 8.69 1.89 6.83
N SER A 18 7.61 2.37 7.47
CA SER A 18 6.25 1.99 7.08
C SER A 18 5.84 2.52 5.71
N CYS A 19 6.56 3.49 5.13
CA CYS A 19 6.23 4.06 3.81
C CYS A 19 6.41 3.04 2.66
N ASP A 20 7.25 2.02 2.86
CA ASP A 20 7.51 0.93 1.91
C ASP A 20 6.42 -0.15 1.93
N LEU A 21 5.53 -0.14 2.93
CA LEU A 21 4.46 -1.13 3.07
C LEU A 21 3.26 -0.90 2.15
N ALA A 22 3.24 0.19 1.36
CA ALA A 22 2.13 0.47 0.46
C ALA A 22 1.85 -0.66 -0.54
N ILE A 23 2.88 -1.41 -0.93
CA ILE A 23 2.79 -2.57 -1.81
C ILE A 23 1.83 -3.65 -1.29
N SER A 24 1.63 -3.74 0.03
CA SER A 24 0.71 -4.69 0.66
C SER A 24 -0.74 -4.49 0.21
N TRP A 25 -1.16 -3.26 -0.11
CA TRP A 25 -2.53 -2.98 -0.58
C TRP A 25 -2.61 -2.62 -2.08
N THR A 26 -1.51 -2.16 -2.69
CA THR A 26 -1.48 -1.80 -4.11
C THR A 26 -1.24 -3.01 -5.02
N LEU A 27 -0.43 -3.98 -4.59
CA LEU A 27 -0.08 -5.16 -5.39
C LEU A 27 -0.64 -6.46 -4.80
N PHE A 28 -0.37 -6.71 -3.52
CA PHE A 28 -0.73 -7.98 -2.88
C PHE A 28 -2.21 -8.04 -2.47
N ARG A 29 -2.78 -9.24 -2.53
CA ARG A 29 -4.18 -9.53 -2.20
C ARG A 29 -4.32 -10.91 -1.54
N GLY A 30 -5.26 -11.04 -0.61
CA GLY A 30 -5.58 -12.31 0.07
C GLY A 30 -4.32 -12.99 0.61
N GLU A 31 -4.14 -14.27 0.30
CA GLU A 31 -3.00 -15.09 0.74
C GLU A 31 -1.63 -14.45 0.45
N SER A 32 -1.44 -13.81 -0.72
CA SER A 32 -0.16 -13.17 -1.04
C SER A 32 0.18 -11.99 -0.13
N ARG A 33 -0.84 -11.30 0.41
CA ARG A 33 -0.66 -10.24 1.40
C ARG A 33 -0.26 -10.83 2.74
N GLU A 34 -0.91 -11.91 3.18
CA GLU A 34 -0.58 -12.58 4.44
C GLU A 34 0.85 -13.11 4.44
N VAL A 35 1.26 -13.80 3.37
CA VAL A 35 2.65 -14.28 3.21
C VAL A 35 3.66 -13.15 3.27
N PHE A 36 3.36 -12.00 2.65
CA PHE A 36 4.22 -10.82 2.73
C PHE A 36 4.28 -10.26 4.15
N ARG A 37 3.13 -10.14 4.83
CA ARG A 37 3.07 -9.64 6.22
C ARG A 37 3.88 -10.51 7.18
N GLU A 38 3.72 -11.83 7.08
CA GLU A 38 4.46 -12.81 7.88
C GLU A 38 5.97 -12.73 7.64
N ALA A 39 6.40 -12.60 6.38
CA ALA A 39 7.81 -12.52 6.03
C ALA A 39 8.50 -11.25 6.58
N MET A 40 7.77 -10.13 6.69
CA MET A 40 8.32 -8.85 7.12
C MET A 40 8.57 -8.74 8.64
N GLN A 41 7.85 -9.52 9.47
CA GLN A 41 8.03 -9.57 10.93
C GLN A 41 8.04 -8.19 11.62
N LEU A 42 7.24 -7.24 11.13
CA LEU A 42 7.11 -5.89 11.69
C LEU A 42 6.04 -5.81 12.77
N ASP A 43 6.18 -4.86 13.70
CA ASP A 43 5.17 -4.60 14.73
C ASP A 43 3.86 -4.02 14.15
N GLU A 44 2.77 -4.19 14.90
CA GLU A 44 1.45 -3.71 14.46
C GLU A 44 1.40 -2.19 14.30
N ALA A 45 2.16 -1.45 15.12
CA ALA A 45 2.23 0.00 15.00
C ALA A 45 2.82 0.45 13.64
N THR A 46 3.73 -0.32 13.07
CA THR A 46 4.33 -0.08 11.75
C THR A 46 3.34 -0.42 10.65
N TRP A 47 2.52 -1.46 10.81
CA TRP A 47 1.41 -1.76 9.90
C TRP A 47 0.33 -0.67 9.91
N GLU A 48 -0.02 -0.13 11.09
CA GLU A 48 -0.94 1.00 11.19
C GLU A 48 -0.44 2.24 10.44
N ARG A 49 0.84 2.60 10.62
CA ARG A 49 1.42 3.71 9.85
C ARG A 49 1.46 3.40 8.35
N GLY A 50 1.74 2.15 7.97
CA GLY A 50 1.72 1.69 6.57
C GLY A 50 0.34 1.85 5.92
N ARG A 51 -0.73 1.52 6.65
CA ARG A 51 -2.11 1.82 6.23
C ARG A 51 -2.31 3.31 6.01
N GLY A 52 -1.87 4.14 6.96
CA GLY A 52 -1.94 5.60 6.87
C GLY A 52 -1.25 6.16 5.62
N TRP A 53 -0.02 5.72 5.35
CA TRP A 53 0.73 6.09 4.14
C TRP A 53 -0.03 5.71 2.87
N THR A 54 -0.61 4.53 2.84
CA THR A 54 -1.30 4.01 1.66
C THR A 54 -2.63 4.71 1.41
N LEU A 55 -3.38 4.98 2.49
CA LEU A 55 -4.62 5.76 2.43
C LEU A 55 -4.35 7.17 1.91
N TRP A 56 -3.31 7.84 2.42
CA TRP A 56 -2.91 9.17 1.96
C TRP A 56 -2.57 9.18 0.46
N LYS A 57 -1.74 8.24 -0.02
CA LYS A 57 -1.39 8.10 -1.44
C LYS A 57 -2.63 7.85 -2.31
N GLY A 58 -3.54 6.98 -1.84
CA GLY A 58 -4.79 6.66 -2.53
C GLY A 58 -5.71 7.88 -2.66
N LEU A 59 -5.88 8.65 -1.58
CA LEU A 59 -6.72 9.85 -1.57
C LEU A 59 -6.20 10.95 -2.50
N ILE A 60 -4.89 11.21 -2.49
CA ILE A 60 -4.27 12.18 -3.41
C ILE A 60 -4.46 11.74 -4.85
N THR A 61 -4.12 10.48 -5.17
CA THR A 61 -4.27 9.94 -6.53
C THR A 61 -5.71 10.04 -7.01
N LEU A 62 -6.68 9.70 -6.15
CA LEU A 62 -8.10 9.82 -6.49
C LEU A 62 -8.49 11.28 -6.76
N ALA A 63 -8.11 12.21 -5.88
CA ALA A 63 -8.44 13.62 -6.01
C ALA A 63 -7.88 14.24 -7.31
N GLU A 64 -6.66 13.85 -7.69
CA GLU A 64 -6.01 14.29 -8.93
C GLU A 64 -6.70 13.73 -10.18
N HIS A 65 -7.16 12.48 -10.14
CA HIS A 65 -7.59 11.75 -11.33
C HIS A 65 -9.09 11.58 -11.49
N VAL A 66 -9.91 11.92 -10.49
CA VAL A 66 -11.36 11.66 -10.47
C VAL A 66 -12.12 12.23 -11.68
N LYS A 67 -11.62 13.31 -12.30
CA LYS A 67 -12.22 13.92 -13.50
C LYS A 67 -11.45 13.67 -14.80
N THR A 68 -10.19 13.24 -14.72
CA THR A 68 -9.24 13.25 -15.84
C THR A 68 -8.82 11.85 -16.28
N ASN A 69 -8.76 10.89 -15.35
CA ASN A 69 -8.34 9.53 -15.63
C ASN A 69 -9.18 8.53 -14.82
N PRO A 70 -10.31 8.05 -15.38
CA PRO A 70 -11.19 7.12 -14.70
C PRO A 70 -10.53 5.81 -14.27
N SER A 71 -9.51 5.34 -15.01
CA SER A 71 -8.77 4.11 -14.67
C SER A 71 -7.91 4.31 -13.42
N ALA A 72 -7.11 5.38 -13.37
CA ALA A 72 -6.31 5.71 -12.18
C ALA A 72 -7.19 6.00 -10.96
N ALA A 73 -8.31 6.71 -11.16
CA ALA A 73 -9.28 6.97 -10.10
C ALA A 73 -9.93 5.67 -9.59
N GLY A 74 -10.24 4.72 -10.49
CA GLY A 74 -10.77 3.40 -10.14
C GLY A 74 -9.78 2.58 -9.29
N GLU A 75 -8.52 2.56 -9.69
CA GLU A 75 -7.47 1.85 -8.95
C GLU A 75 -7.22 2.48 -7.58
N ALA A 76 -7.16 3.82 -7.51
CA ALA A 76 -7.03 4.53 -6.24
C ALA A 76 -8.20 4.23 -5.29
N ARG A 77 -9.44 4.18 -5.80
CA ARG A 77 -10.62 3.79 -5.01
C ARG A 77 -10.49 2.37 -4.48
N ARG A 78 -10.08 1.41 -5.32
CA ARG A 78 -9.86 0.02 -4.90
C ARG A 78 -8.83 -0.07 -3.78
N VAL A 79 -7.70 0.64 -3.88
CA VAL A 79 -6.67 0.65 -2.85
C VAL A 79 -7.21 1.25 -1.53
N ILE A 80 -7.99 2.33 -1.59
CA ILE A 80 -8.64 2.89 -0.41
C ILE A 80 -9.56 1.86 0.24
N GLU A 81 -10.38 1.17 -0.55
CA GLU A 81 -11.29 0.12 -0.04
C GLU A 81 -10.54 -1.04 0.62
N GLU A 82 -9.42 -1.48 0.04
CA GLU A 82 -8.56 -2.52 0.61
C GLU A 82 -7.97 -2.11 1.96
N VAL A 83 -7.47 -0.87 2.10
CA VAL A 83 -6.94 -0.36 3.37
C VAL A 83 -8.04 -0.28 4.42
N LEU A 84 -9.23 0.20 4.06
CA LEU A 84 -10.37 0.31 4.97
C LEU A 84 -10.90 -1.07 5.40
N ALA A 85 -10.88 -2.06 4.50
CA ALA A 85 -11.25 -3.43 4.84
C ALA A 85 -10.24 -4.08 5.79
N ASP A 86 -8.94 -3.92 5.52
CA ASP A 86 -7.85 -4.41 6.38
C ASP A 86 -7.95 -3.83 7.80
N HIS A 87 -8.15 -2.52 7.93
CA HIS A 87 -8.30 -1.86 9.23
C HIS A 87 -9.52 -2.38 10.02
N LYS A 88 -10.62 -2.70 9.34
CA LYS A 88 -11.84 -3.24 9.99
C LYS A 88 -11.68 -4.69 10.45
N HIS A 89 -10.83 -5.48 9.79
CA HIS A 89 -10.57 -6.87 10.16
C HIS A 89 -9.49 -7.02 11.24
N GLY A 90 -8.62 -6.03 11.40
CA GLY A 90 -7.56 -5.99 12.42
C GLY A 90 -7.95 -5.38 13.77
N ALA A 91 -9.23 -5.10 14.00
CA ALA A 91 -9.77 -4.55 15.26
C ALA A 91 -10.38 -5.64 16.16
#